data_AF-A0A3R9AFA2-F1
#
_entry.id   AF-A0A3R9AFA2-F1
#
_cell.length_a   1.000
_cell.length_b   1.000
_cell.length_c   1.000
_cell.angle_alpha   90.00
_cell.angle_beta   90.00
_cell.angle_gamma   90.00
#
_symmetry.space_group_name_H-M   'P 1'
#
loop_
_entity.id
_entity.type
_entity.pdbx_description
1 polymer ?
#
loop_
_entity_poly.entity_id
_entity_poly.type
_entity_poly.pdbx_seq_one_letter_code
_entity_poly.pdbx_strand_id
1 'polypeptide(L)'
;MTKSFYFRNITIGIILFIIISIILIKNHESLRLQLFWIFSLVNTFLYPVAKVAVEKIALKFTTKGFWHRGILKDDIGKNGIYAIYWLFCFVFAIPLSLIYIFLNVKKSG
;
A
#
# COMPACT_ATOMS: atom_id res chain seq x y z
N MET A 1 -1.14 -8.40 -13.13
CA MET A 1 -1.55 -8.59 -11.73
C MET A 1 -2.50 -9.77 -11.71
N THR A 2 -2.27 -10.81 -10.89
CA THR A 2 -3.22 -11.92 -10.76
C THR A 2 -4.31 -11.57 -9.74
N LYS A 3 -5.55 -12.03 -9.95
CA LYS A 3 -6.69 -11.71 -9.07
C LYS A 3 -6.45 -12.17 -7.62
N SER A 4 -5.84 -13.34 -7.44
CA SER A 4 -5.48 -13.90 -6.12
C SER A 4 -4.50 -13.01 -5.33
N PHE A 5 -3.53 -12.39 -5.99
CA PHE A 5 -2.59 -11.48 -5.33
C PHE A 5 -3.27 -10.20 -4.83
N TYR A 6 -4.24 -9.69 -5.58
CA TYR A 6 -4.98 -8.48 -5.21
C TYR A 6 -5.77 -8.70 -3.91
N PHE A 7 -6.57 -9.77 -3.85
CA PHE A 7 -7.38 -10.08 -2.66
C PHE A 7 -6.54 -10.40 -1.42
N ARG A 8 -5.35 -10.97 -1.58
CA ARG A 8 -4.46 -11.24 -0.43
C ARG A 8 -3.86 -9.96 0.16
N ASN A 9 -3.61 -8.94 -0.66
CA ASN A 9 -2.96 -7.70 -0.20
C ASN A 9 -3.97 -6.61 0.20
N ILE A 10 -5.19 -6.63 -0.35
CA ILE A 10 -6.23 -5.69 0.04
C ILE A 10 -6.61 -5.84 1.52
N THR A 11 -6.47 -7.05 2.08
CA THR A 11 -6.73 -7.33 3.50
C THR A 11 -5.92 -6.42 4.43
N ILE A 12 -4.66 -6.12 4.09
CA ILE A 12 -3.81 -5.21 4.88
C ILE A 12 -4.33 -3.77 4.79
N GLY A 13 -4.72 -3.32 3.60
CA GLY A 13 -5.34 -2.01 3.42
C GLY A 13 -6.64 -1.86 4.22
N ILE A 14 -7.48 -2.90 4.22
CA ILE A 14 -8.73 -2.95 5.00
C ILE A 14 -8.44 -2.87 6.50
N ILE A 15 -7.43 -3.58 7.01
CA ILE A 15 -7.02 -3.50 8.42
C ILE A 15 -6.63 -2.06 8.80
N LEU A 16 -5.80 -1.40 7.98
CA LEU A 16 -5.40 -0.01 8.21
C LEU A 16 -6.59 0.95 8.18
N PHE A 17 -7.54 0.74 7.26
CA PHE A 17 -8.77 1.52 7.18
C PHE A 17 -9.66 1.37 8.41
N ILE A 18 -9.80 0.15 8.93
CA ILE A 18 -10.57 -0.12 10.15
C ILE A 18 -9.94 0.61 11.34
N ILE A 19 -8.61 0.59 11.47
CA ILE A 19 -7.90 1.30 12.55
C ILE A 19 -8.18 2.82 12.47
N ILE A 20 -8.09 3.41 11.28
CA ILE A 20 -8.39 4.84 11.05
C ILE A 20 -9.86 5.13 11.37
N SER A 21 -10.78 4.23 11.01
CA SER A 21 -12.20 4.37 11.28
C SER A 21 -12.52 4.34 12.78
N ILE A 22 -11.84 3.49 13.56
CA ILE A 22 -12.00 3.45 15.02
C ILE A 22 -11.50 4.76 15.66
N ILE A 23 -10.36 5.29 15.19
CA ILE A 23 -9.82 6.59 15.66
C ILE A 23 -10.80 7.73 15.34
N LEU A 24 -11.42 7.69 14.15
CA LEU A 24 -12.41 8.68 13.72
C LEU A 24 -13.66 8.65 14.60
N ILE A 25 -14.22 7.46 14.86
CA ILE A 25 -15.40 7.30 15.73
C ILE A 25 -15.07 7.82 17.13
N LYS A 26 -13.84 7.67 17.63
CA LYS A 26 -13.48 8.20 18.95
C LYS A 26 -13.38 9.74 19.01
N ASN A 27 -13.20 10.42 17.86
CA ASN A 27 -12.99 11.87 17.75
C ASN A 27 -14.04 12.51 16.81
N HIS A 28 -15.31 12.46 17.22
CA HIS A 28 -16.50 12.81 16.42
C HIS A 28 -16.59 14.25 15.84
N GLU A 29 -15.63 15.14 16.07
CA GLU A 29 -15.88 16.59 16.07
C GLU A 29 -15.17 17.39 14.96
N SER A 30 -14.70 16.79 13.85
CA SER A 30 -14.14 17.63 12.78
C SER A 30 -14.35 17.15 11.35
N LEU A 31 -14.80 18.08 10.50
CA LEU A 31 -14.92 17.94 9.04
C LEU A 31 -13.58 17.51 8.39
N ARG A 32 -12.45 17.91 9.00
CA ARG A 32 -11.10 17.48 8.61
C ARG A 32 -10.92 15.97 8.72
N LEU A 33 -11.37 15.37 9.82
CA LEU A 33 -11.26 13.92 10.05
C LEU A 33 -12.14 13.12 9.09
N GLN A 34 -13.32 13.64 8.71
CA GLN A 34 -14.18 13.03 7.69
C GLN A 34 -13.52 13.01 6.30
N LEU A 35 -12.85 14.10 5.91
CA LEU A 35 -12.07 14.14 4.67
C LEU A 35 -10.94 13.11 4.69
N PHE A 36 -10.18 13.02 5.79
CA PHE A 36 -9.14 12.01 5.95
C PHE A 36 -9.66 10.58 5.82
N TRP A 37 -10.88 10.33 6.30
CA TRP A 37 -11.52 9.03 6.16
C TRP A 37 -11.83 8.67 4.71
N ILE A 38 -12.40 9.60 3.94
CA ILE A 38 -12.66 9.38 2.50
C ILE A 38 -11.34 9.13 1.76
N PHE A 39 -10.29 9.91 2.05
CA PHE A 39 -8.96 9.67 1.48
C PHE A 39 -8.41 8.28 1.84
N SER A 40 -8.59 7.84 3.09
CA SER A 40 -8.15 6.51 3.53
C SER A 40 -8.91 5.37 2.85
N LEU A 41 -10.20 5.56 2.54
CA LEU A 41 -11.00 4.60 1.79
C LEU A 41 -10.44 4.44 0.37
N VAL A 42 -10.17 5.54 -0.32
CA VAL A 42 -9.56 5.52 -1.66
C VAL A 42 -8.18 4.86 -1.63
N ASN A 43 -7.34 5.22 -0.66
CA ASN A 43 -6.02 4.59 -0.48
C ASN A 43 -6.12 3.08 -0.25
N THR A 44 -7.17 2.59 0.41
CA THR A 44 -7.37 1.16 0.65
C THR A 44 -7.59 0.38 -0.65
N PHE A 45 -8.37 0.92 -1.58
CA PHE A 45 -8.56 0.31 -2.90
C PHE A 45 -7.30 0.42 -3.77
N LEU A 46 -6.55 1.51 -3.64
CA LEU A 46 -5.31 1.74 -4.40
C LEU A 46 -4.10 0.99 -3.80
N TYR A 47 -4.15 0.56 -2.55
CA TYR A 47 -3.07 -0.12 -1.84
C TYR A 47 -2.48 -1.32 -2.60
N PRO A 48 -3.27 -2.31 -3.07
CA PRO A 48 -2.72 -3.43 -3.83
C PRO A 48 -2.05 -2.99 -5.14
N VAL A 49 -2.53 -1.92 -5.78
CA VAL A 49 -1.92 -1.37 -7.00
C VAL A 49 -0.58 -0.71 -6.68
N ALA A 50 -0.54 0.11 -5.64
CA ALA A 50 0.67 0.77 -5.16
C ALA A 50 1.75 -0.23 -4.74
N LYS A 51 1.38 -1.30 -4.02
CA LYS A 51 2.32 -2.36 -3.62
C LYS A 51 2.95 -3.05 -4.85
N VAL A 52 2.14 -3.37 -5.87
CA VAL A 52 2.65 -3.94 -7.13
C VAL A 52 3.55 -2.95 -7.86
N ALA A 53 3.22 -1.65 -7.83
CA ALA A 53 4.02 -0.60 -8.43
C ALA A 53 5.41 -0.55 -7.80
N VAL A 54 5.48 -0.51 -6.47
CA VAL A 54 6.73 -0.50 -5.72
C VAL A 54 7.54 -1.76 -5.98
N GLU A 55 6.91 -2.95 -5.94
CA GLU A 55 7.60 -4.20 -6.26
C GLU A 55 8.18 -4.17 -7.67
N LYS A 56 7.43 -3.71 -8.69
CA LYS A 56 7.94 -3.62 -10.07
C LYS A 56 9.07 -2.60 -10.23
N ILE A 57 8.93 -1.42 -9.63
CA ILE A 57 9.94 -0.35 -9.69
C ILE A 57 11.19 -0.82 -8.97
N ALA A 58 11.05 -1.37 -7.78
CA ALA A 58 12.18 -1.84 -7.01
C ALA A 58 12.87 -3.04 -7.68
N LEU A 59 12.15 -3.95 -8.35
CA LEU A 59 12.76 -4.99 -9.17
C LEU A 59 13.55 -4.47 -10.38
N LYS A 60 13.34 -3.20 -10.78
CA LYS A 60 14.16 -2.54 -11.80
C LYS A 60 15.53 -2.11 -11.24
N PHE A 61 15.62 -1.85 -9.93
CA PHE A 61 16.82 -1.37 -9.24
C PHE A 61 17.47 -2.41 -8.32
N THR A 62 16.76 -3.48 -7.96
CA THR A 62 17.16 -4.49 -6.98
C THR A 62 16.86 -5.90 -7.47
N THR A 63 17.49 -6.92 -6.90
CA THR A 63 17.28 -8.32 -7.27
C THR A 63 16.08 -8.94 -6.54
N LYS A 64 15.39 -9.90 -7.19
CA LYS A 64 14.27 -10.67 -6.58
C LYS A 64 14.64 -11.28 -5.22
N GLY A 65 15.89 -11.71 -5.07
CA GLY A 65 16.42 -12.27 -3.82
C GLY A 65 16.44 -11.26 -2.66
N PHE A 66 16.66 -9.97 -2.92
CA PHE A 66 16.64 -8.94 -1.88
C PHE A 66 15.21 -8.71 -1.34
N TRP A 67 14.21 -8.73 -2.23
CA TRP A 67 12.80 -8.63 -1.83
C TRP A 67 12.31 -9.89 -1.11
N HIS A 68 12.60 -11.08 -1.65
CA HIS A 68 12.15 -12.35 -1.06
C HIS A 68 12.95 -12.83 0.16
N ARG A 69 14.19 -12.35 0.37
CA ARG A 69 15.05 -12.76 1.51
C ARG A 69 15.41 -11.63 2.47
N GLY A 70 15.42 -10.37 2.04
CA GLY A 70 15.93 -9.24 2.81
C GLY A 70 14.87 -8.51 3.63
N ILE A 71 13.80 -8.04 2.97
CA ILE A 71 12.75 -7.19 3.57
C ILE A 71 11.50 -8.00 3.98
N LEU A 72 11.19 -9.11 3.29
CA LEU A 72 9.90 -9.82 3.42
C LEU A 72 9.98 -11.23 4.05
N LYS A 73 11.14 -11.66 4.59
CA LYS A 73 11.28 -13.01 5.18
C LYS A 73 11.46 -12.97 6.70
N ASP A 74 10.78 -13.93 7.33
CA ASP A 74 10.51 -14.13 8.75
C ASP A 74 11.73 -13.97 9.67
N ASP A 75 11.89 -12.77 10.23
CA ASP A 75 12.70 -12.59 11.42
C ASP A 75 12.00 -11.60 12.35
N ILE A 76 11.87 -11.98 13.63
CA ILE A 76 10.97 -11.35 14.61
C ILE A 76 11.31 -9.86 14.82
N GLY A 77 12.57 -9.46 14.62
CA GLY A 77 13.02 -8.06 14.68
C GLY A 77 12.66 -7.19 13.46
N LYS A 78 12.18 -7.77 12.35
CA LYS A 78 11.89 -7.05 11.09
C LYS A 78 10.42 -6.66 10.89
N ASN A 79 9.52 -7.09 11.79
CA ASN A 79 8.08 -6.74 11.71
C ASN A 79 7.83 -5.23 11.70
N GLY A 80 8.67 -4.43 12.39
CA GLY A 80 8.57 -2.98 12.38
C GLY A 80 8.87 -2.37 11.02
N ILE A 81 9.95 -2.79 10.36
CA ILE A 81 10.30 -2.34 9.00
C ILE A 81 9.20 -2.74 8.01
N TYR A 82 8.61 -3.92 8.21
CA TYR A 82 7.52 -4.37 7.37
C TYR A 82 6.23 -3.55 7.56
N ALA A 83 5.92 -3.15 8.80
CA ALA A 83 4.83 -2.22 9.08
C ALA A 83 5.10 -0.83 8.48
N ILE A 84 6.33 -0.32 8.55
CA ILE A 84 6.73 0.94 7.91
C ILE A 84 6.57 0.85 6.39
N TYR A 85 6.93 -0.29 5.79
CA TYR A 85 6.73 -0.53 4.36
C TYR A 85 5.25 -0.51 3.97
N TRP A 86 4.37 -1.13 4.76
CA TRP A 86 2.93 -1.07 4.54
C TRP A 86 2.38 0.35 4.68
N LEU A 87 2.81 1.08 5.71
CA LEU A 87 2.41 2.46 5.91
C LEU A 87 2.88 3.34 4.74
N PHE A 88 4.12 3.15 4.28
CA PHE A 88 4.66 3.85 3.12
C PHE A 88 3.84 3.56 1.86
N CYS A 89 3.55 2.29 1.58
CA CYS A 89 2.70 1.90 0.45
C CYS A 89 1.29 2.51 0.54
N PHE A 90 0.74 2.66 1.75
CA PHE A 90 -0.58 3.24 1.97
C PHE A 90 -0.60 4.76 1.82
N VAL A 91 0.37 5.47 2.41
CA VAL A 91 0.49 6.94 2.30
C VAL A 91 0.76 7.37 0.86
N PHE A 92 1.62 6.63 0.16
CA PHE A 92 1.97 6.92 -1.23
C PHE A 92 1.10 6.16 -2.23
N ALA A 93 -0.06 5.61 -1.82
CA ALA A 93 -0.86 4.76 -2.70
C ALA A 93 -1.33 5.47 -3.97
N ILE A 94 -1.77 6.73 -3.85
CA ILE A 94 -2.17 7.58 -4.98
C ILE A 94 -1.01 7.83 -5.96
N PRO A 95 0.13 8.45 -5.55
CA PRO A 95 1.22 8.72 -6.49
C PRO A 95 1.83 7.45 -7.08
N LEU A 96 1.98 6.38 -6.30
CA LEU A 96 2.51 5.10 -6.80
C LEU A 96 1.57 4.45 -7.80
N SER A 97 0.26 4.50 -7.57
CA SER A 97 -0.73 3.99 -8.53
C SER A 97 -0.73 4.81 -9.82
N LEU A 98 -0.58 6.14 -9.73
CA LEU A 98 -0.47 7.01 -10.91
C LEU A 98 0.78 6.66 -11.73
N ILE A 99 1.94 6.51 -11.08
CA ILE A 99 3.20 6.11 -11.72
C ILE A 99 3.03 4.75 -12.40
N TYR A 100 2.37 3.79 -11.75
CA TYR A 100 2.11 2.49 -12.33
C TYR A 100 1.28 2.58 -13.62
N ILE A 101 0.21 3.37 -13.62
CA ILE A 101 -0.62 3.58 -14.80
C ILE A 101 0.22 4.23 -15.91
N PHE A 102 0.94 5.31 -15.60
CA PHE A 102 1.77 6.04 -16.56
C PHE A 102 2.85 5.15 -17.20
N LEU A 103 3.53 4.32 -16.41
CA LEU A 103 4.54 3.38 -16.90
C LEU A 103 3.95 2.27 -17.79
N ASN A 104 2.72 1.81 -17.54
CA ASN A 104 2.08 0.81 -18.40
C ASN A 104 1.51 1.43 -19.68
N VAL A 105 0.99 2.67 -19.63
CA VAL A 105 0.54 3.41 -20.82
C VAL A 105 1.71 3.66 -21.78
N LYS A 106 2.86 4.12 -21.27
CA LYS A 106 4.06 4.37 -22.08
C LYS A 106 4.70 3.10 -22.67
N LYS A 107 4.34 1.92 -22.17
CA LYS A 107 4.85 0.64 -22.68
C LYS A 107 3.98 0.08 -23.83
N SER A 108 2.81 0.67 -24.08
CA SER A 108 1.83 0.19 -25.07
C SER A 108 1.75 1.06 -26.33
N GLY A 109 2.58 2.10 -26.46
CA GLY A 109 2.78 2.89 -27.67
C GLY A 109 4.25 2.88 -28.05
#